data_AF-A0A2T0Q5V9-F1
#
_entry.id   AF-A0A2T0Q5V9-F1
#
_cell.length_a   1.000
_cell.length_b   1.000
_cell.length_c   1.000
_cell.angle_alpha   90.00
_cell.angle_beta   90.00
_cell.angle_gamma   90.00
#
_symmetry.space_group_name_H-M   'P 1'
#
loop_
_entity.id
_entity.type
_entity.pdbx_description
1 polymer ?
#
loop_
_entity_poly.entity_id
_entity_poly.type
_entity_poly.pdbx_seq_one_letter_code
_entity_poly.pdbx_strand_id
1 'polypeptide(L)'
;MKRFGVALIGSFCGLFLTWACLYALSHTQWLHRSNESIAGCHELGKCAVSWRDAVLLLAYLLGPAVLLGLVNAVAWKRWSTLKWAGWFFGITILTVALYATDYSSAAF
;
A
#
# COMPACT_ATOMS: atom_id res chain seq x y z
N MET A 1 13.12 -22.89 -7.62
CA MET A 1 11.68 -22.70 -7.30
C MET A 1 11.40 -22.19 -5.89
N LYS A 2 12.12 -22.61 -4.83
CA LYS A 2 11.84 -22.17 -3.43
C LYS A 2 11.87 -20.64 -3.19
N ARG A 3 12.75 -19.91 -3.88
CA ARG A 3 12.85 -18.44 -3.76
C ARG A 3 11.61 -17.71 -4.28
N PHE A 4 11.00 -18.22 -5.35
CA PHE A 4 9.78 -17.64 -5.90
C PHE A 4 8.58 -17.87 -4.98
N GLY A 5 8.47 -19.05 -4.35
CA GLY A 5 7.40 -19.32 -3.37
C GLY A 5 7.44 -18.35 -2.18
N VAL A 6 8.63 -18.05 -1.67
CA VAL A 6 8.81 -17.15 -0.52
C VAL A 6 8.55 -15.69 -0.90
N ALA A 7 8.97 -15.28 -2.10
CA ALA A 7 8.63 -13.98 -2.65
C ALA A 7 7.11 -13.81 -2.86
N LEU A 8 6.44 -14.86 -3.36
CA LEU A 8 4.99 -14.87 -3.55
C LEU A 8 4.26 -14.74 -2.21
N ILE A 9 4.69 -15.46 -1.17
CA ILE A 9 4.12 -15.32 0.18
C ILE A 9 4.27 -13.87 0.67
N GLY A 10 5.45 -13.28 0.50
CA GLY A 10 5.66 -11.87 0.83
C GLY A 10 4.73 -10.92 0.07
N SER A 11 4.51 -11.19 -1.21
CA SER A 11 3.60 -10.42 -2.05
C SER A 11 2.14 -10.55 -1.62
N PHE A 12 1.68 -11.77 -1.32
CA PHE A 12 0.34 -12.01 -0.77
C PHE A 12 0.15 -11.31 0.57
N CYS A 13 1.15 -11.34 1.46
CA CYS A 13 1.10 -10.60 2.71
C CYS A 13 0.98 -9.09 2.48
N GLY A 14 1.70 -8.53 1.51
CA GLY A 14 1.59 -7.10 1.19
C GLY A 14 0.25 -6.73 0.56
N LEU A 15 -0.30 -7.56 -0.33
CA LEU A 15 -1.65 -7.34 -0.86
C LEU A 15 -2.71 -7.39 0.24
N PHE A 16 -2.58 -8.37 1.15
CA PHE A 16 -3.49 -8.48 2.30
C PHE A 16 -3.36 -7.28 3.23
N LEU A 17 -2.15 -6.81 3.50
CA LEU A 17 -1.91 -5.60 4.29
C LEU A 17 -2.58 -4.38 3.65
N THR A 18 -2.39 -4.18 2.34
CA THR A 18 -3.04 -3.09 1.60
C THR A 18 -4.55 -3.17 1.70
N TRP A 19 -5.14 -4.35 1.45
CA TRP A 19 -6.57 -4.56 1.59
C TRP A 19 -7.07 -4.28 3.01
N ALA A 20 -6.38 -4.80 4.03
CA ALA A 20 -6.77 -4.64 5.43
C ALA A 20 -6.71 -3.17 5.87
N CYS A 21 -5.67 -2.44 5.49
CA CYS A 21 -5.56 -1.01 5.77
C CYS A 21 -6.66 -0.22 5.08
N LEU A 22 -6.86 -0.40 3.77
CA LEU A 22 -7.89 0.32 3.04
C LEU A 22 -9.29 0.00 3.59
N TYR A 23 -9.56 -1.26 3.93
CA TYR A 23 -10.83 -1.69 4.50
C TYR A 23 -11.07 -1.10 5.88
N ALA A 24 -10.08 -1.15 6.77
CA ALA A 24 -10.19 -0.61 8.12
C ALA A 24 -10.35 0.91 8.11
N LEU A 25 -9.57 1.59 7.27
CA LEU A 25 -9.64 3.05 7.10
C LEU A 25 -10.95 3.45 6.39
N SER A 26 -11.49 2.66 5.46
CA SER A 26 -12.77 2.99 4.82
C SER A 26 -13.97 2.85 5.75
N HIS A 27 -13.93 1.92 6.71
CA HIS A 27 -15.00 1.62 7.65
C HIS A 27 -14.92 2.41 8.95
N THR A 28 -13.79 3.04 9.23
CA THR A 28 -13.70 3.99 10.34
C THR A 28 -14.49 5.24 9.96
N GLN A 29 -15.39 5.66 10.84
CA GLN A 29 -16.16 6.89 10.67
C GLN A 29 -15.24 8.09 10.90
N TRP A 30 -14.54 8.52 9.86
CA TRP A 30 -13.78 9.77 9.89
C TRP A 30 -14.76 10.92 10.12
N LEU A 31 -14.55 11.68 11.19
CA LEU A 31 -15.36 12.83 11.63
C LEU A 31 -15.51 13.92 10.55
N HIS A 32 -14.72 13.83 9.47
CA HIS A 32 -14.68 14.81 8.41
C HIS A 32 -14.49 14.12 7.06
N ARG A 33 -15.47 13.31 6.64
CA ARG A 33 -15.62 13.03 5.20
C ARG A 33 -16.17 14.31 4.57
N SER A 34 -15.30 15.31 4.42
CA SER A 34 -15.60 16.48 3.61
C SER A 34 -15.96 15.93 2.22
N ASN A 35 -17.23 16.11 1.85
CA ASN A 35 -17.68 16.03 0.46
C ASN A 35 -17.05 17.16 -0.39
N GLU A 36 -15.91 17.72 0.03
CA GLU A 36 -15.11 18.60 -0.79
C GLU A 36 -14.36 17.72 -1.77
N SER A 37 -15.12 17.30 -2.78
CA SER A 37 -14.59 17.00 -4.09
C SER A 37 -13.64 18.13 -4.47
N ILE A 38 -12.34 17.89 -4.30
CA ILE A 38 -11.29 18.71 -4.91
C ILE A 38 -11.74 18.90 -6.35
N ALA A 39 -12.07 20.15 -6.70
CA ALA A 39 -12.73 20.50 -7.95
C ALA A 39 -11.88 20.01 -9.13
N GLY A 40 -12.27 18.87 -9.72
CA GLY A 40 -11.51 18.24 -10.78
C GLY A 40 -11.94 16.81 -11.03
N CYS A 41 -12.97 16.62 -11.86
CA CYS A 41 -13.18 15.38 -12.61
C CYS A 41 -13.31 14.08 -11.79
N HIS A 42 -14.37 13.97 -10.99
CA HIS A 42 -14.71 12.72 -10.28
C HIS A 42 -15.30 11.62 -11.20
N GLU A 43 -15.71 11.98 -12.41
CA GLU A 43 -16.27 11.05 -13.40
C GLU A 43 -15.12 10.39 -14.18
N LEU A 44 -14.82 9.11 -13.88
CA LEU A 44 -13.78 8.30 -14.57
C LEU A 44 -13.94 8.26 -16.11
N GLY A 45 -15.09 8.66 -16.64
CA GLY A 45 -15.37 8.67 -18.09
C GLY A 45 -15.20 10.02 -18.80
N LYS A 46 -15.08 11.15 -18.08
CA LYS A 46 -15.11 12.47 -18.73
C LYS A 46 -13.78 13.20 -18.79
N CYS A 47 -12.80 12.79 -18.00
CA CYS A 47 -11.50 13.44 -17.98
C CYS A 47 -10.38 12.46 -18.28
N ALA A 48 -9.44 12.91 -19.11
CA ALA A 48 -8.27 12.13 -19.46
C ALA A 48 -7.40 11.96 -18.20
N VAL A 49 -7.41 10.76 -17.60
CA VAL A 49 -6.47 10.40 -16.55
C VAL A 49 -5.08 10.37 -17.16
N SER A 50 -4.15 11.15 -16.60
CA SER A 50 -2.76 11.10 -17.04
C SER A 50 -2.20 9.71 -16.78
N TRP A 51 -1.42 9.18 -17.72
CA TRP A 51 -0.67 7.93 -17.52
C TRP A 51 0.14 7.95 -16.21
N ARG A 52 0.64 9.12 -15.80
CA ARG A 52 1.38 9.29 -14.55
C ARG A 52 0.53 8.96 -13.33
N ASP A 53 -0.71 9.42 -13.30
CA ASP A 53 -1.64 9.20 -12.19
C ASP A 53 -2.04 7.72 -12.11
N ALA A 54 -2.25 7.07 -13.26
CA ALA A 54 -2.50 5.63 -13.32
C ALA A 54 -1.32 4.81 -12.78
N VAL A 55 -0.09 5.19 -13.13
CA VAL A 55 1.13 4.53 -12.62
C VAL A 55 1.30 4.75 -11.12
N LEU A 56 1.03 5.97 -10.62
CA LEU A 56 1.08 6.26 -9.18
C LEU A 56 0.04 5.44 -8.40
N LEU A 57 -1.18 5.31 -8.94
CA LEU A 57 -2.23 4.50 -8.34
C LEU A 57 -1.85 3.02 -8.30
N LEU A 58 -1.30 2.48 -9.40
CA LEU A 58 -0.77 1.12 -9.42
C LEU A 58 0.36 0.92 -8.41
N ALA A 59 1.28 1.88 -8.30
CA ALA A 59 2.37 1.84 -7.33
C ALA A 59 1.85 1.92 -5.89
N TYR A 60 0.80 2.70 -5.64
CA TYR A 60 0.16 2.81 -4.32
C TYR A 60 -0.53 1.50 -3.90
N LEU A 61 -1.21 0.82 -4.83
CA LEU A 61 -1.87 -0.47 -4.55
C LEU A 61 -0.88 -1.64 -4.47
N LEU A 62 0.08 -1.72 -5.39
CA LEU A 62 0.99 -2.86 -5.51
C LEU A 62 2.32 -2.66 -4.76
N GLY A 63 2.65 -1.43 -4.37
CA GLY A 63 3.91 -1.07 -3.73
C GLY A 63 4.24 -1.93 -2.51
N PRO A 64 3.35 -2.06 -1.51
CA PRO A 64 3.60 -2.91 -0.34
C PRO A 64 3.82 -4.37 -0.70
N ALA A 65 3.07 -4.90 -1.68
CA ALA A 65 3.23 -6.26 -2.18
C ALA A 65 4.57 -6.49 -2.89
N VAL A 66 5.01 -5.53 -3.71
CA VAL A 66 6.31 -5.60 -4.38
C VAL A 66 7.45 -5.49 -3.37
N LEU A 67 7.38 -4.54 -2.42
CA LEU A 67 8.40 -4.34 -1.39
C LEU A 67 8.55 -5.57 -0.48
N LEU A 68 7.44 -6.12 0.02
CA LEU A 68 7.47 -7.31 0.88
C LEU A 68 7.88 -8.56 0.10
N GLY A 69 7.49 -8.69 -1.17
CA GLY A 69 7.98 -9.75 -2.05
C GLY A 69 9.49 -9.69 -2.26
N LEU A 70 10.03 -8.50 -2.53
CA LEU A 70 11.47 -8.26 -2.70
C LEU A 70 12.26 -8.54 -1.41
N VAL A 71 11.79 -8.03 -0.27
CA VAL A 71 12.43 -8.28 1.03
C VAL A 71 12.47 -9.79 1.31
N ASN A 72 11.39 -10.51 1.07
CA ASN A 72 11.35 -11.96 1.28
C ASN A 72 12.26 -12.72 0.29
N ALA A 73 12.37 -12.28 -0.96
CA ALA A 73 13.29 -12.85 -1.93
C ALA A 73 14.77 -12.68 -1.53
N VAL A 74 15.12 -11.52 -0.96
CA VAL A 74 16.48 -11.18 -0.51
C VAL A 74 16.82 -11.83 0.83
N ALA A 75 15.89 -11.81 1.78
CA ALA A 75 16.11 -12.26 3.14
C ALA A 75 16.28 -13.79 3.25
N TRP A 76 15.65 -14.57 2.36
CA TRP A 76 15.56 -16.05 2.40
C TRP A 76 16.86 -16.80 2.72
N LYS A 77 18.04 -16.28 2.35
CA LYS A 77 19.33 -16.92 2.66
C LYS A 77 20.39 -15.99 3.28
N ARG A 78 20.13 -14.68 3.34
CA ARG A 78 21.16 -13.68 3.64
C ARG A 78 20.99 -13.01 4.98
N TRP A 79 19.80 -13.00 5.57
CA TRP A 79 19.49 -12.15 6.72
C TRP A 79 19.20 -12.98 7.97
N SER A 80 19.56 -12.43 9.12
CA SER A 80 19.08 -12.93 10.41
C SER A 80 17.59 -12.63 10.56
N THR A 81 16.88 -13.45 11.34
CA THR A 81 15.45 -13.29 11.61
C THR A 81 15.13 -11.89 12.14
N LEU A 82 16.00 -11.34 12.99
CA LEU A 82 15.83 -10.00 13.57
C LEU A 82 15.89 -8.89 12.50
N LYS A 83 16.82 -9.00 11.55
CA LYS A 83 16.94 -8.04 10.43
C LYS A 83 15.74 -8.15 9.49
N TRP A 84 15.29 -9.37 9.20
CA TRP A 84 14.08 -9.58 8.40
C TRP A 84 12.84 -8.99 9.08
N ALA A 85 12.65 -9.26 10.38
CA ALA A 85 11.54 -8.73 11.15
C ALA A 85 11.54 -7.19 11.19
N GLY A 86 12.71 -6.57 11.36
CA GLY A 86 12.84 -5.11 11.33
C GLY A 86 12.40 -4.49 10.01
N TRP A 87 12.82 -5.06 8.87
CA TRP A 87 12.38 -4.60 7.55
C TRP A 87 10.90 -4.84 7.29
N PHE A 88 10.39 -6.02 7.67
CA PHE A 88 8.97 -6.34 7.53
C PHE A 88 8.09 -5.37 8.34
N PHE A 89 8.49 -5.11 9.58
CA PHE A 89 7.82 -4.17 10.47
C PHE A 89 7.89 -2.74 9.95
N GLY A 90 9.07 -2.31 9.48
CA GLY A 90 9.25 -0.98 8.89
C GLY A 90 8.38 -0.75 7.66
N ILE A 91 8.30 -1.71 6.73
CA ILE A 91 7.42 -1.63 5.55
C ILE A 91 5.95 -1.59 5.97
N THR A 92 5.58 -2.39 6.97
CA THR A 92 4.21 -2.41 7.50
C THR A 92 3.83 -1.05 8.09
N ILE A 93 4.65 -0.48 8.96
CA ILE A 93 4.41 0.86 9.54
C ILE A 93 4.34 1.92 8.44
N LEU A 94 5.28 1.91 7.51
CA LEU A 94 5.30 2.87 6.40
C LEU A 94 4.00 2.79 5.58
N THR A 95 3.54 1.58 5.26
CA THR A 95 2.30 1.36 4.52
C THR A 95 1.09 1.88 5.28
N VAL A 96 0.98 1.54 6.58
CA VAL A 96 -0.10 2.03 7.45
C VAL A 96 -0.08 3.55 7.55
N ALA A 97 1.10 4.15 7.75
CA ALA A 97 1.24 5.60 7.86
C ALA A 97 0.87 6.31 6.56
N LEU A 98 1.32 5.80 5.39
CA LEU A 98 0.96 6.36 4.09
C LEU A 98 -0.55 6.38 3.88
N TYR A 99 -1.22 5.24 4.13
CA TYR A 99 -2.67 5.14 3.96
C TYR A 99 -3.43 5.94 5.02
N ALA A 100 -2.99 5.94 6.28
CA ALA A 100 -3.60 6.77 7.31
C ALA A 100 -3.48 8.26 6.99
N THR A 101 -2.33 8.70 6.47
CA THR A 101 -2.10 10.11 6.07
C THR A 101 -3.03 10.51 4.93
N ASP A 102 -3.24 9.65 3.94
CA ASP A 102 -4.15 9.89 2.82
C ASP A 102 -5.59 10.11 3.32
N TYR A 103 -6.07 9.25 4.21
CA TYR A 103 -7.41 9.39 4.81
C TYR A 103 -7.52 10.56 5.80
N SER A 104 -6.44 10.96 6.47
CA SER A 104 -6.45 12.09 7.40
C SER A 104 -6.17 13.44 6.74
N SER A 105 -5.49 13.47 5.59
CA SER A 105 -5.13 14.71 4.86
C SER A 105 -6.25 15.21 3.95
N ALA A 106 -7.23 14.38 3.63
CA ALA A 106 -8.54 14.84 3.16
C ALA A 106 -9.30 15.74 4.17
N ALA A 107 -8.72 16.00 5.36
CA ALA A 107 -9.27 16.84 6.41
C ALA A 107 -8.73 18.30 6.44
N PHE A 108 -8.00 18.77 5.41
CA PHE A 108 -7.48 20.13 5.32
C PHE A 108 -7.88 20.86 4.05
#